data_AF-A0A136NC20-F1
#
_entry.id   AF-A0A136NC20-F1
#
_cell.length_a   1.000
_cell.length_b   1.000
_cell.length_c   1.000
_cell.angle_alpha   90.00
_cell.angle_beta   90.00
_cell.angle_gamma   90.00
#
_symmetry.space_group_name_H-M   'P 1'
#
loop_
_entity.id
_entity.type
_entity.pdbx_description
1 polymer ?
#
loop_
_entity_poly.entity_id
_entity_poly.type
_entity_poly.pdbx_seq_one_letter_code
_entity_poly.pdbx_strand_id
1 'polypeptide(L)'
;MNTTPLTQTHNDEQTKGHQFFQKFSSFFGKIYTTESNPLYHLGGISVLLFTIACISGIYVFIFYNINPRHAWSSVQAMSGNFFNGWMRTIHRYSSDLLVIFMILHLVHTLITSKYKRLLSWVSGIISFLIVILIGITGFMLVWDQKAKLVGYLTARLFSTLPIFDPSIAGAFFDE
;
A
#
# COMPACT_ATOMS: atom_id res chain seq x y z
N MET A 1 -57.26 22.67 10.70
CA MET A 1 -55.80 22.72 10.44
C MET A 1 -55.27 21.30 10.60
N ASN A 2 -55.00 20.60 9.49
CA ASN A 2 -54.44 19.26 9.50
C ASN A 2 -52.92 19.35 9.65
N THR A 3 -52.37 18.70 10.68
CA THR A 3 -50.92 18.51 10.85
C THR A 3 -50.50 17.21 10.18
N THR A 4 -49.82 17.30 9.05
CA THR A 4 -49.18 16.18 8.36
C THR A 4 -48.06 15.60 9.24
N PRO A 5 -47.96 14.28 9.47
CA PRO A 5 -46.82 13.71 10.18
C PRO A 5 -45.61 13.67 9.23
N LEU A 6 -44.52 14.33 9.62
CA LEU A 6 -43.25 14.27 8.90
C LEU A 6 -42.67 12.87 9.02
N THR A 7 -42.56 12.21 7.88
CA THR A 7 -41.98 10.89 7.63
C THR A 7 -40.58 10.80 8.24
N GLN A 8 -40.40 9.93 9.24
CA GLN A 8 -39.08 9.56 9.75
C GLN A 8 -38.40 8.61 8.76
N THR A 9 -37.54 9.13 7.88
CA THR A 9 -36.74 8.32 6.95
C THR A 9 -35.24 8.49 7.15
N HIS A 10 -34.78 8.79 8.37
CA HIS A 10 -33.39 9.21 8.59
C HIS A 10 -32.60 8.36 9.60
N ASN A 11 -32.82 7.04 9.71
CA ASN A 11 -32.05 6.23 10.68
C ASN A 11 -31.66 4.79 10.26
N ASP A 12 -32.09 4.26 9.11
CA ASP A 12 -31.90 2.82 8.83
C ASP A 12 -30.56 2.44 8.17
N GLU A 13 -29.85 3.37 7.51
CA GLU A 13 -28.57 3.07 6.87
C GLU A 13 -27.37 3.17 7.82
N GLN A 14 -27.46 3.92 8.93
CA GLN A 14 -26.37 4.05 9.91
C GLN A 14 -26.22 2.84 10.84
N THR A 15 -27.22 1.96 10.92
CA THR A 15 -27.26 0.88 11.93
C THR A 15 -26.47 -0.37 11.51
N LYS A 16 -26.50 -0.77 10.23
CA LYS A 16 -25.89 -2.05 9.79
C LYS A 16 -24.37 -2.04 9.82
N GLY A 17 -23.74 -0.97 9.31
CA GLY A 17 -22.28 -0.83 9.31
C GLY A 17 -21.71 -0.69 10.73
N HIS A 18 -22.41 0.05 11.59
CA HIS A 18 -22.03 0.23 12.99
C HIS A 18 -22.14 -1.08 13.79
N GLN A 19 -23.19 -1.87 13.56
CA GLN A 19 -23.37 -3.18 14.20
C GLN A 19 -22.32 -4.21 13.73
N PHE A 20 -22.00 -4.23 12.44
CA PHE A 20 -20.94 -5.11 11.92
C PHE A 20 -19.57 -4.76 12.54
N PHE A 21 -19.25 -3.47 12.66
CA PHE A 21 -18.04 -3.04 13.35
C PHE A 21 -18.01 -3.45 14.80
N GLN A 22 -19.10 -3.25 15.54
CA GLN A 22 -19.17 -3.65 16.95
C GLN A 22 -18.98 -5.16 17.11
N LYS A 23 -19.53 -5.96 16.19
CA LYS A 23 -19.36 -7.41 16.20
C LYS A 23 -17.90 -7.80 15.91
N PHE A 24 -17.27 -7.18 14.93
CA PHE A 24 -15.85 -7.41 14.59
C PHE A 24 -14.90 -6.87 15.68
N SER A 25 -15.20 -5.73 16.28
CA SER A 25 -14.40 -5.10 17.31
C SER A 25 -14.55 -5.80 18.66
N SER A 26 -15.72 -6.37 19.00
CA SER A 26 -15.90 -7.17 20.21
C SER A 26 -15.09 -8.48 20.18
N PHE A 27 -14.86 -9.04 18.99
CA PHE A 27 -13.98 -10.20 18.82
C PHE A 27 -12.53 -9.87 19.21
N PHE A 28 -12.02 -8.71 18.80
CA PHE A 28 -10.67 -8.24 19.17
C PHE A 28 -10.60 -7.62 20.58
N GLY A 29 -11.67 -6.98 21.05
CA GLY A 29 -11.79 -6.38 22.38
C GLY A 29 -11.87 -7.41 23.51
N LYS A 30 -12.09 -8.68 23.19
CA LYS A 30 -12.00 -9.80 24.14
C LYS A 30 -10.56 -10.25 24.43
N ILE A 31 -9.60 -9.85 23.60
CA ILE A 31 -8.20 -10.27 23.69
C ILE A 31 -7.28 -9.15 24.19
N TYR A 32 -7.62 -7.88 23.93
CA TYR A 32 -6.78 -6.72 24.29
C TYR A 32 -7.52 -5.68 25.13
N THR A 33 -6.87 -5.18 26.19
CA THR A 33 -7.32 -4.02 26.97
C THR A 33 -7.32 -2.76 26.08
N THR A 34 -8.22 -1.80 26.35
CA THR A 34 -8.42 -0.60 25.53
C THR A 34 -7.13 0.18 25.21
N GLU A 35 -6.14 0.16 26.12
CA GLU A 35 -4.86 0.87 25.96
C GLU A 35 -3.82 0.16 25.07
N SER A 36 -3.92 -1.17 24.87
CA SER A 36 -2.94 -1.95 24.11
C SER A 36 -3.48 -2.48 22.79
N ASN A 37 -4.64 -2.00 22.34
CA ASN A 37 -5.26 -2.49 21.12
C ASN A 37 -4.46 -2.05 19.87
N PRO A 38 -3.83 -2.99 19.14
CA PRO A 38 -2.96 -2.67 18.01
C PRO A 38 -3.69 -1.96 16.86
N LEU A 39 -5.02 -2.08 16.80
CA LEU A 39 -5.86 -1.43 15.78
C LEU A 39 -5.79 0.10 15.84
N TYR A 40 -5.55 0.69 17.02
CA TYR A 40 -5.39 2.14 17.14
C TYR A 40 -4.00 2.63 16.72
N HIS A 41 -3.00 1.74 16.71
CA HIS A 41 -1.62 2.05 16.36
C HIS A 41 -1.24 1.72 14.91
N LEU A 42 -2.17 1.23 14.09
CA LEU A 42 -1.93 0.85 12.68
C LEU A 42 -1.28 1.96 11.85
N GLY A 43 -1.68 3.22 12.08
CA GLY A 43 -1.08 4.37 11.40
C GLY A 43 0.38 4.58 11.81
N GLY A 44 0.69 4.49 13.10
CA GLY A 44 2.05 4.60 13.61
C GLY A 44 2.95 3.45 13.14
N ILE A 45 2.43 2.22 13.12
CA ILE A 45 3.13 1.05 12.58
C ILE A 45 3.44 1.26 11.09
N SER A 46 2.52 1.82 10.32
CA SER A 46 2.76 2.15 8.90
C SER A 46 3.91 3.15 8.74
N VAL A 47 3.96 4.21 9.56
CA VAL A 47 5.07 5.19 9.52
C VAL A 47 6.41 4.55 9.89
N LEU A 48 6.42 3.66 10.89
CA LEU A 48 7.62 2.91 11.28
C LEU A 48 8.12 2.02 10.13
N LEU A 49 7.22 1.25 9.51
CA LEU A 49 7.55 0.38 8.37
C LEU A 49 8.05 1.19 7.17
N PHE A 50 7.44 2.35 6.90
CA PHE A 50 7.90 3.27 5.87
C PHE A 50 9.32 3.77 6.15
N THR A 51 9.62 4.14 7.41
CA THR A 51 10.95 4.60 7.81
C THR A 51 12.00 3.50 7.62
N ILE A 52 11.68 2.26 8.01
CA ILE A 52 12.54 1.09 7.80
C ILE A 52 12.76 0.84 6.30
N ALA A 53 11.68 0.88 5.50
CA ALA A 53 11.75 0.71 4.05
C ALA A 53 12.60 1.80 3.39
N CYS A 54 12.48 3.06 3.81
CA CYS A 54 13.29 4.17 3.31
C CYS A 54 14.78 3.96 3.62
N ILE A 55 15.14 3.70 4.88
CA ILE A 55 16.55 3.54 5.28
C ILE A 55 17.19 2.35 4.57
N SER A 56 16.50 1.20 4.56
CA SER A 56 16.97 -0.01 3.88
C SER A 56 17.03 0.16 2.36
N GLY A 57 16.09 0.91 1.78
CA GLY A 57 16.04 1.21 0.35
C GLY A 57 17.21 2.08 -0.10
N ILE A 58 17.52 3.15 0.65
CA ILE A 58 18.69 4.00 0.40
C ILE A 58 19.96 3.16 0.43
N TYR A 59 20.11 2.27 1.41
CA TYR A 59 21.26 1.38 1.51
C TYR A 59 21.40 0.46 0.28
N VAL A 60 20.31 -0.21 -0.12
CA VAL A 60 20.31 -1.11 -1.28
C VAL A 60 20.61 -0.34 -2.57
N PHE A 61 20.11 0.88 -2.69
CA PHE A 61 20.31 1.73 -3.86
C PHE A 61 21.80 2.06 -4.10
N ILE A 62 22.62 2.19 -3.06
CA ILE A 62 24.06 2.45 -3.18
C ILE A 62 24.79 1.33 -3.95
N PHE A 63 24.30 0.09 -3.86
CA PHE A 63 24.90 -1.07 -4.52
C PHE A 63 24.18 -1.46 -5.82
N TYR A 64 23.08 -0.79 -6.16
CA TYR A 64 22.26 -1.09 -7.32
C TYR A 64 22.81 -0.44 -8.60
N ASN A 65 22.81 -1.19 -9.71
CA ASN A 65 23.18 -0.66 -11.02
C ASN A 65 21.93 -0.31 -11.83
N ILE A 66 21.81 0.97 -12.21
CA ILE A 66 20.65 1.51 -12.94
C ILE A 66 20.62 1.04 -14.40
N ASN A 67 21.74 0.55 -14.96
CA ASN A 67 21.78 0.06 -16.33
C ASN A 67 20.94 -1.23 -16.47
N PRO A 68 19.90 -1.27 -17.33
CA PRO A 68 19.02 -2.44 -17.48
C PRO A 68 19.75 -3.75 -17.79
N ARG A 69 20.88 -3.69 -18.51
CA ARG A 69 21.71 -4.86 -18.83
C ARG A 69 22.41 -5.46 -17.61
N HIS A 70 22.66 -4.63 -16.59
CA HIS A 70 23.36 -5.03 -15.37
C HIS A 70 22.47 -5.00 -14.11
N ALA A 71 21.23 -4.52 -14.21
CA ALA A 71 20.28 -4.39 -13.10
C ALA A 71 20.12 -5.72 -12.35
N TRP A 72 19.72 -6.79 -13.07
CA TRP A 72 19.55 -8.12 -12.47
C TRP A 72 20.85 -8.66 -11.86
N SER A 73 21.99 -8.50 -12.55
CA SER A 73 23.28 -8.96 -12.06
C SER A 73 23.71 -8.24 -10.77
N SER A 74 23.38 -6.95 -10.63
CA SER A 74 23.67 -6.18 -9.41
C SER A 74 22.86 -6.67 -8.21
N VAL A 75 21.58 -7.01 -8.42
CA VAL A 75 20.69 -7.59 -7.40
C VAL A 75 21.18 -8.98 -6.96
N GLN A 76 21.66 -9.78 -7.92
CA GLN A 76 22.24 -11.09 -7.61
C GLN A 76 23.56 -10.97 -6.83
N ALA A 77 24.44 -10.05 -7.24
CA ALA A 77 25.70 -9.78 -6.54
C ALA A 77 25.47 -9.30 -5.09
N MET A 78 24.45 -8.46 -4.86
CA MET A 78 24.04 -8.07 -3.51
C MET A 78 23.60 -9.24 -2.65
N SER A 79 23.02 -10.29 -3.24
CA SER A 79 22.63 -11.50 -2.51
C SER A 79 23.82 -12.34 -2.06
N GLY A 80 24.99 -12.15 -2.65
CA GLY A 80 26.21 -12.88 -2.29
C GLY A 80 26.84 -12.41 -0.98
N ASN A 81 26.62 -11.15 -0.58
CA ASN A 81 27.09 -10.63 0.69
C ASN A 81 25.99 -10.74 1.75
N PHE A 82 26.32 -11.28 2.92
CA PHE A 82 25.37 -11.48 4.03
C PHE A 82 24.61 -10.19 4.35
N PHE A 83 25.30 -9.08 4.62
CA PHE A 83 24.68 -7.84 5.06
C PHE A 83 23.80 -7.20 3.97
N ASN A 84 24.28 -7.19 2.71
CA ASN A 84 23.51 -6.66 1.58
C ASN A 84 22.24 -7.50 1.32
N GLY A 85 22.36 -8.83 1.44
CA GLY A 85 21.24 -9.76 1.36
C GLY A 85 20.19 -9.52 2.45
N TRP A 86 20.63 -9.30 3.69
CA TRP A 86 19.74 -8.94 4.80
C TRP A 86 19.04 -7.62 4.56
N MET A 87 19.76 -6.56 4.15
CA MET A 87 19.14 -5.26 3.93
C MET A 87 18.10 -5.30 2.80
N ARG A 88 18.38 -6.05 1.72
CA ARG A 88 17.40 -6.27 0.65
C ARG A 88 16.16 -7.01 1.15
N THR A 89 16.37 -8.00 2.02
CA THR A 89 15.29 -8.79 2.61
C THR A 89 14.43 -7.94 3.54
N ILE A 90 15.05 -7.11 4.39
CA ILE A 90 14.38 -6.13 5.25
C ILE A 90 13.59 -5.14 4.40
N HIS A 91 14.19 -4.59 3.35
CA HIS A 91 13.50 -3.65 2.45
C HIS A 91 12.26 -4.27 1.80
N ARG A 92 12.39 -5.53 1.34
CA ARG A 92 11.29 -6.27 0.73
C ARG A 92 10.15 -6.52 1.71
N TYR A 93 10.44 -7.09 2.88
CA TYR A 93 9.40 -7.42 3.86
C TYR A 93 8.79 -6.18 4.52
N SER A 94 9.59 -5.13 4.78
CA SER A 94 9.05 -3.87 5.32
C SER A 94 8.12 -3.18 4.32
N SER A 95 8.45 -3.20 3.02
CA SER A 95 7.57 -2.70 1.96
C SER A 95 6.26 -3.51 1.85
N ASP A 96 6.35 -4.85 1.89
CA ASP A 96 5.16 -5.72 1.85
C ASP A 96 4.24 -5.46 3.06
N LEU A 97 4.82 -5.39 4.27
CA LEU A 97 4.08 -5.09 5.50
C LEU A 97 3.51 -3.68 5.50
N LEU A 98 4.24 -2.68 4.98
CA LEU A 98 3.77 -1.30 4.90
C LEU A 98 2.42 -1.23 4.18
N VAL A 99 2.31 -1.87 3.01
CA VAL A 99 1.06 -1.89 2.24
C VAL A 99 -0.07 -2.55 3.02
N ILE A 100 0.19 -3.69 3.67
CA ILE A 100 -0.80 -4.40 4.49
C ILE A 100 -1.30 -3.51 5.64
N PHE A 101 -0.39 -2.91 6.40
CA PHE A 101 -0.75 -2.05 7.54
C PHE A 101 -1.43 -0.75 7.11
N MET A 102 -1.07 -0.19 5.96
CA MET A 102 -1.79 0.96 5.39
C MET A 102 -3.23 0.60 4.99
N ILE A 103 -3.46 -0.56 4.39
CA ILE A 103 -4.82 -1.04 4.07
C ILE A 103 -5.62 -1.22 5.36
N LEU A 104 -5.04 -1.88 6.37
CA LEU A 104 -5.68 -2.04 7.68
C LEU A 104 -6.00 -0.69 8.32
N HIS A 105 -5.08 0.28 8.23
CA HIS A 105 -5.30 1.64 8.74
C HIS A 105 -6.42 2.37 7.99
N LEU A 106 -6.50 2.21 6.67
CA LEU A 106 -7.57 2.77 5.83
C LEU A 106 -8.93 2.18 6.22
N VAL A 107 -9.01 0.86 6.34
CA VAL A 107 -10.21 0.14 6.79
C VAL A 107 -10.62 0.60 8.18
N HIS A 108 -9.69 0.66 9.14
CA HIS A 108 -9.97 1.14 10.48
C HIS A 108 -10.50 2.59 10.49
N THR A 109 -9.96 3.46 9.65
CA THR A 109 -10.38 4.87 9.52
C THR A 109 -11.79 4.99 8.92
N LEU A 110 -12.12 4.14 7.94
CA LEU A 110 -13.47 4.05 7.37
C LEU A 110 -14.47 3.61 8.44
N ILE A 111 -14.15 2.57 9.19
CA ILE A 111 -15.10 2.00 10.14
C ILE A 111 -15.29 2.90 11.36
N THR A 112 -14.21 3.54 11.86
CA THR A 112 -14.30 4.51 12.96
C THR A 112 -14.87 5.87 12.54
N SER A 113 -15.32 6.01 11.28
CA SER A 113 -15.88 7.25 10.73
C SER A 113 -14.95 8.47 10.85
N LYS A 114 -13.63 8.23 10.93
CA LYS A 114 -12.61 9.29 11.01
C LYS A 114 -12.40 10.00 9.68
N TYR A 115 -12.95 9.48 8.58
CA TYR A 115 -12.96 10.13 7.25
C TYR A 115 -13.64 11.51 7.23
N LYS A 116 -14.49 11.83 8.23
CA LYS A 116 -15.12 13.15 8.36
C LYS A 116 -14.10 14.30 8.50
N ARG A 117 -12.86 14.00 8.92
CA ARG A 117 -11.74 14.94 8.90
C ARG A 117 -11.14 15.00 7.49
N LEU A 118 -11.73 15.84 6.63
CA LEU A 118 -11.40 15.92 5.20
C LEU A 118 -9.90 16.08 4.92
N LEU A 119 -9.19 16.98 5.61
CA LEU A 119 -7.76 17.19 5.38
C LEU A 119 -6.93 15.93 5.64
N SER A 120 -7.14 15.28 6.79
CA SER A 120 -6.44 14.03 7.15
C SER A 120 -6.85 12.86 6.26
N TRP A 121 -8.10 12.84 5.81
CA TRP A 121 -8.61 11.80 4.93
C TRP A 121 -8.02 11.88 3.53
N VAL A 122 -8.06 13.08 2.92
CA VAL A 122 -7.49 13.33 1.59
C VAL A 122 -5.98 13.11 1.61
N SER A 123 -5.27 13.61 2.63
CA SER A 123 -3.82 13.36 2.74
C SER A 123 -3.51 11.87 2.91
N GLY A 124 -4.34 11.12 3.64
CA GLY A 124 -4.23 9.67 3.79
C GLY A 124 -4.39 8.93 2.47
N ILE A 125 -5.40 9.27 1.66
CA ILE A 125 -5.61 8.67 0.33
C ILE A 125 -4.42 8.99 -0.59
N ILE A 126 -3.99 10.25 -0.64
CA ILE A 126 -2.85 10.66 -1.47
C ILE A 126 -1.59 9.87 -1.07
N SER A 127 -1.30 9.78 0.23
CA SER A 127 -0.15 9.02 0.73
C SER A 127 -0.23 7.55 0.37
N PHE A 128 -1.42 6.93 0.46
CA PHE A 128 -1.65 5.55 0.06
C PHE A 128 -1.35 5.34 -1.44
N LEU A 129 -1.85 6.22 -2.30
CA LEU A 129 -1.60 6.13 -3.75
C LEU A 129 -0.11 6.29 -4.08
N ILE A 130 0.59 7.22 -3.41
CA ILE A 130 2.03 7.42 -3.58
C ILE A 130 2.81 6.16 -3.18
N VAL A 131 2.47 5.55 -2.04
CA VAL A 131 3.15 4.32 -1.58
C VAL A 131 2.93 3.16 -2.56
N ILE A 132 1.72 3.00 -3.11
CA ILE A 132 1.45 2.00 -4.14
C ILE A 132 2.29 2.25 -5.39
N LEU A 133 2.38 3.51 -5.84
CA LEU A 133 3.19 3.87 -7.00
C LEU A 133 4.67 3.54 -6.77
N ILE A 134 5.22 3.90 -5.60
CA ILE A 134 6.61 3.59 -5.23
C ILE A 134 6.83 2.07 -5.13
N GLY A 135 5.85 1.32 -4.62
CA GLY A 135 5.94 -0.14 -4.55
C GLY A 135 6.00 -0.81 -5.92
N ILE A 136 5.17 -0.34 -6.86
CA ILE A 136 5.16 -0.84 -8.24
C ILE A 136 6.49 -0.51 -8.95
N THR A 137 6.96 0.74 -8.86
CA THR A 137 8.22 1.13 -9.50
C THR A 137 9.41 0.40 -8.88
N GLY A 138 9.46 0.26 -7.55
CA GLY A 138 10.48 -0.51 -6.85
C GLY A 138 10.52 -1.98 -7.25
N PHE A 139 9.36 -2.60 -7.52
CA PHE A 139 9.29 -3.97 -8.03
C PHE A 139 9.92 -4.09 -9.44
N MET A 140 9.73 -3.09 -10.30
CA MET A 140 10.30 -3.08 -11.65
C MET A 140 11.83 -2.97 -11.64
N LEU A 141 12.45 -2.33 -10.63
CA LEU A 141 13.91 -2.19 -10.53
C LEU A 141 14.65 -3.54 -10.41
N VAL A 142 13.98 -4.63 -10.04
CA VAL A 142 14.64 -5.95 -9.97
C VAL A 142 15.03 -6.45 -11.38
N TRP A 143 14.26 -6.06 -12.40
CA TRP A 143 14.47 -6.41 -13.82
C TRP A 143 14.61 -7.92 -14.11
N ASP A 144 14.00 -8.77 -13.28
CA ASP A 144 13.87 -10.21 -13.53
C ASP A 144 12.73 -10.53 -14.51
N GLN A 145 12.59 -11.80 -14.90
CA GLN A 145 11.52 -12.23 -15.83
C GLN A 145 10.12 -11.85 -15.32
N LYS A 146 9.91 -11.89 -13.99
CA LYS A 146 8.62 -11.51 -13.38
C LYS A 146 8.41 -10.01 -13.41
N ALA A 147 9.42 -9.20 -13.08
CA ALA A 147 9.36 -7.74 -13.18
C ALA A 147 9.10 -7.27 -14.61
N LYS A 148 9.78 -7.85 -15.62
CA LYS A 148 9.54 -7.56 -17.03
C LYS A 148 8.10 -7.88 -17.45
N LEU A 149 7.57 -9.05 -17.06
CA LEU A 149 6.19 -9.44 -17.35
C LEU A 149 5.16 -8.49 -16.69
N VAL A 150 5.38 -8.12 -15.42
CA VAL A 150 4.51 -7.16 -14.72
C VAL A 150 4.58 -5.77 -15.36
N GLY A 151 5.78 -5.34 -15.76
CA GLY A 151 5.99 -4.11 -16.53
C GLY A 151 5.21 -4.11 -17.84
N TYR A 152 5.34 -5.18 -18.62
CA TYR A 152 4.58 -5.37 -19.87
C TYR A 152 3.06 -5.34 -19.64
N LEU A 153 2.53 -6.09 -18.66
CA LEU A 153 1.10 -6.12 -18.38
C LEU A 153 0.58 -4.76 -17.95
N THR A 154 1.37 -4.03 -17.15
CA THR A 154 1.06 -2.67 -16.73
C THR A 154 1.01 -1.73 -17.94
N ALA A 155 2.04 -1.76 -18.79
CA ALA A 155 2.11 -0.97 -20.02
C ALA A 155 0.97 -1.30 -20.99
N ARG A 156 0.63 -2.59 -21.12
CA ARG A 156 -0.51 -3.05 -21.92
C ARG A 156 -1.84 -2.52 -21.39
N LEU A 157 -2.03 -2.51 -20.07
CA LEU A 157 -3.22 -1.91 -19.46
C LEU A 157 -3.31 -0.41 -19.78
N PHE A 158 -2.21 0.33 -19.69
CA PHE A 158 -2.18 1.75 -20.05
C PHE A 158 -2.39 2.00 -21.55
N SER A 159 -1.86 1.15 -22.43
CA SER A 159 -2.04 1.26 -23.89
C SER A 159 -3.50 1.12 -24.36
N THR A 160 -4.40 0.63 -23.51
CA THR A 160 -5.84 0.61 -23.82
C THR A 160 -6.50 1.99 -23.72
N LEU A 161 -5.85 2.93 -23.04
CA LEU A 161 -6.33 4.30 -22.95
C LEU A 161 -5.86 5.10 -24.18
N PRO A 162 -6.72 5.95 -24.77
CA PRO A 162 -6.41 6.68 -26.01
C PRO A 162 -5.31 7.74 -25.87
N ILE A 163 -4.75 7.91 -24.66
CA ILE A 163 -3.69 8.88 -24.34
C ILE A 163 -2.30 8.26 -24.50
N PHE A 164 -2.18 6.93 -24.39
CA PHE A 164 -0.89 6.23 -24.38
C PHE A 164 -0.63 5.50 -25.69
N ASP A 165 0.59 5.60 -26.20
CA ASP A 165 0.99 4.94 -27.44
C ASP A 165 1.10 3.41 -27.23
N PRO A 166 0.54 2.57 -28.12
CA PRO A 166 0.63 1.11 -27.98
C PRO A 166 2.04 0.52 -27.96
N SER A 167 3.06 1.25 -28.46
CA SER A 167 4.46 0.78 -28.51
C SER A 167 5.14 0.73 -27.13
N ILE A 168 4.57 1.39 -26.10
CA ILE A 168 5.16 1.39 -24.74
C ILE A 168 5.26 -0.01 -24.13
N ALA A 169 4.46 -0.96 -24.59
CA ALA A 169 4.51 -2.34 -24.14
C ALA A 169 5.72 -3.10 -24.72
N GLY A 170 6.19 -2.75 -25.93
CA GLY A 170 7.34 -3.41 -26.58
C GLY A 170 8.66 -3.21 -25.84
N ALA A 171 8.82 -2.04 -25.20
CA ALA A 171 10.04 -1.65 -24.47
C ALA A 171 10.49 -2.61 -23.35
N PHE A 172 9.63 -3.54 -22.92
CA PHE A 172 9.95 -4.54 -21.88
C PHE A 172 10.51 -5.86 -22.44
N PHE A 173 10.37 -6.11 -23.75
CA PHE A 173 10.80 -7.34 -24.43
C PHE A 173 11.75 -7.09 -25.62
N ASP A 174 11.95 -5.84 -26.01
CA ASP A 174 12.92 -5.47 -27.04
C ASP A 174 14.36 -5.57 -26.49
N GLU A 175 14.95 -6.77 -26.60
CA GLU A 175 16.40 -7.01 -26.68
C GLU A 175 16.77 -7.59 -28.06
#